data_AF-A0A0P7L8S8-F1
#
_entry.id   AF-A0A0P7L8S8-F1
#
_cell.length_a   1.000
_cell.length_b   1.000
_cell.length_c   1.000
_cell.angle_alpha   90.00
_cell.angle_beta   90.00
_cell.angle_gamma   90.00
#
_symmetry.space_group_name_H-M   'P 1'
#
loop_
_entity.id
_entity.type
_entity.pdbx_description
1 polymer ?
#
loop_
_entity_poly.entity_id
_entity_poly.type
_entity_poly.pdbx_seq_one_letter_code
_entity_poly.pdbx_strand_id
1 'polypeptide(L)'
;MIRDKIDKILDCLPEEELENVYWSIVFIQEDYLYKQNLREKGVVIEVVNEAEKIIDLWDKTFAQNISEGLKEEIYYEQFKWHIFSYEKQKCLEREVARKAFDTLSNEEFYVMYQGSPILFLYTNANKVISRDFDTQQDIYVFDKNFTWTYVHTHESMCGPYFYKIN
;
A
#
# COMPACT_ATOMS: atom_id res chain seq x y z
N MET A 1 21.35 3.13 28.24
CA MET A 1 21.06 2.88 26.80
C MET A 1 19.66 3.40 26.47
N ILE A 2 19.25 3.49 25.19
CA ILE A 2 17.88 3.96 24.85
C ILE A 2 16.80 3.03 25.41
N ARG A 3 17.06 1.72 25.42
CA ARG A 3 16.21 0.68 26.03
C ARG A 3 15.86 0.99 27.49
N ASP A 4 16.87 1.20 28.34
CA ASP A 4 16.62 1.51 29.76
C ASP A 4 15.83 2.81 29.99
N LYS A 5 15.84 3.75 29.03
CA LYS A 5 15.00 4.96 29.10
C LYS A 5 13.55 4.64 28.74
N ILE A 6 13.32 3.79 27.74
CA ILE A 6 11.99 3.32 27.35
C ILE A 6 11.38 2.53 28.50
N ASP A 7 12.10 1.55 29.05
CA ASP A 7 11.58 0.67 30.13
C ASP A 7 11.12 1.51 31.34
N LYS A 8 11.90 2.52 31.73
CA LYS A 8 11.51 3.45 32.82
C LYS A 8 10.25 4.27 32.54
N ILE A 9 10.00 4.62 31.27
CA ILE A 9 8.75 5.31 30.88
C ILE A 9 7.58 4.33 31.00
N LEU A 10 7.74 3.11 30.47
CA LEU A 10 6.71 2.07 30.51
C LEU A 10 6.30 1.72 31.96
N ASP A 11 7.27 1.59 32.87
CA ASP A 11 7.03 1.30 34.29
C ASP A 11 6.14 2.36 35.00
N CYS A 12 6.02 3.56 34.42
CA CYS A 12 5.26 4.67 34.99
C CYS A 12 3.86 4.85 34.37
N LEU A 13 3.51 4.07 33.35
CA LEU A 13 2.24 4.19 32.63
C LEU A 13 1.18 3.23 33.20
N PRO A 14 -0.11 3.65 33.26
CA PRO A 14 -1.20 2.72 33.52
C PRO A 14 -1.44 1.78 32.32
N GLU A 15 -2.13 0.66 32.54
CA GLU A 15 -2.39 -0.37 31.52
C GLU A 15 -3.00 0.20 30.23
N GLU A 16 -3.98 1.10 30.33
CA GLU A 16 -4.62 1.74 29.17
C GLU A 16 -3.62 2.49 28.28
N GLU A 17 -2.65 3.17 28.88
CA GLU A 17 -1.59 3.85 28.12
C GLU A 17 -0.55 2.86 27.59
N LEU A 18 -0.32 1.74 28.29
CA LEU A 18 0.52 0.66 27.79
C LEU A 18 -0.08 -0.02 26.56
N GLU A 19 -1.40 -0.14 26.46
CA GLU A 19 -2.08 -0.63 25.25
C GLU A 19 -1.78 0.29 24.04
N ASN A 20 -1.89 1.61 24.23
CA ASN A 20 -1.56 2.59 23.18
C ASN A 20 -0.09 2.48 22.72
N VAL A 21 0.82 2.33 23.68
CA VAL A 21 2.25 2.18 23.40
C VAL A 21 2.52 0.83 22.71
N TYR A 22 1.88 -0.25 23.14
CA TYR A 22 2.00 -1.56 22.52
C TYR A 22 1.65 -1.52 21.04
N TRP A 23 0.50 -0.93 20.67
CA TRP A 23 0.11 -0.80 19.27
C TRP A 23 1.08 0.06 18.45
N SER A 24 1.63 1.11 19.05
CA SER A 24 2.66 1.93 18.41
C SER A 24 3.96 1.13 18.15
N ILE A 25 4.37 0.29 19.10
CA ILE A 25 5.55 -0.56 18.96
C ILE A 25 5.32 -1.67 17.92
N VAL A 26 4.13 -2.28 17.90
CA VAL A 26 3.75 -3.28 16.89
C VAL A 26 3.85 -2.66 15.50
N PHE A 27 3.29 -1.47 15.28
CA PHE A 27 3.38 -0.77 14.00
C PHE A 27 4.83 -0.50 13.58
N ILE A 28 5.67 -0.02 14.50
CA ILE A 28 7.11 0.22 14.24
C ILE A 28 7.82 -1.09 13.86
N GLN A 29 7.52 -2.17 14.57
CA GLN A 29 8.11 -3.49 14.33
C GLN A 29 7.71 -4.03 12.96
N GLU A 30 6.43 -3.96 12.62
CA GLU A 30 5.90 -4.44 11.33
C GLU A 30 6.48 -3.66 10.15
N ASP A 31 6.55 -2.32 10.24
CA ASP A 31 7.20 -1.48 9.22
C ASP A 31 8.69 -1.80 9.07
N TYR A 32 9.39 -2.02 10.18
CA TYR A 32 10.79 -2.43 10.16
C TYR A 32 10.99 -3.79 9.47
N LEU A 33 10.20 -4.80 9.85
CA LEU A 33 10.28 -6.15 9.27
C LEU A 33 9.90 -6.15 7.78
N TYR A 34 8.89 -5.38 7.39
CA TYR A 34 8.51 -5.18 6.00
C TYR A 34 9.68 -4.61 5.17
N LYS A 35 10.26 -3.49 5.63
CA LYS A 35 11.41 -2.87 4.95
C LYS A 35 12.64 -3.78 4.96
N GLN A 36 12.85 -4.55 6.03
CA GLN A 36 13.93 -5.51 6.11
C GLN A 36 13.77 -6.63 5.08
N ASN A 37 12.58 -7.24 4.97
CA ASN A 37 12.28 -8.28 3.98
C ASN A 37 12.55 -7.79 2.54
N LEU A 38 12.14 -6.57 2.22
CA LEU A 38 12.42 -5.97 0.91
C LEU A 38 13.92 -5.73 0.69
N ARG A 39 14.65 -5.23 1.69
CA ARG A 39 16.11 -5.05 1.60
C ARG A 39 16.87 -6.36 1.42
N GLU A 40 16.45 -7.42 2.11
CA GLU A 40 17.02 -8.76 1.96
C GLU A 40 16.80 -9.34 0.56
N LYS A 41 15.72 -8.93 -0.12
CA LYS A 41 15.48 -9.22 -1.54
C LYS A 41 16.31 -8.36 -2.50
N GLY A 42 17.00 -7.34 -1.98
CA GLY A 42 17.82 -6.41 -2.75
C GLY A 42 17.07 -5.16 -3.22
N VAL A 43 15.83 -4.95 -2.76
CA VAL A 43 15.01 -3.81 -3.16
C VAL A 43 15.58 -2.52 -2.58
N VAL A 44 15.68 -1.49 -3.43
CA VAL A 44 15.98 -0.12 -3.00
C VAL A 44 14.68 0.68 -3.02
N ILE A 45 14.40 1.38 -1.92
CA ILE A 45 13.19 2.18 -1.75
C ILE A 45 13.59 3.65 -1.67
N GLU A 46 13.10 4.46 -2.60
CA GLU A 46 13.39 5.88 -2.69
C GLU A 46 12.10 6.69 -2.60
N VAL A 47 12.16 7.85 -1.94
CA VAL A 47 11.04 8.80 -1.96
C VAL A 47 11.10 9.59 -3.26
N VAL A 48 9.97 9.66 -3.96
CA VAL A 48 9.87 10.31 -5.26
C VAL A 48 9.53 11.78 -5.09
N ASN A 49 10.30 12.64 -5.75
CA ASN A 49 9.95 14.05 -5.91
C ASN A 49 8.77 14.18 -6.89
N GLU A 50 7.95 15.23 -6.75
CA GLU A 50 6.75 15.43 -7.59
C GLU A 50 5.66 14.35 -7.42
N ALA A 51 5.60 13.73 -6.24
CA ALA A 51 4.61 12.70 -5.89
C ALA A 51 3.17 13.10 -6.26
N GLU A 52 2.76 14.34 -5.98
CA GLU A 52 1.41 14.85 -6.30
C GLU A 52 1.02 14.64 -7.76
N LYS A 53 1.93 14.96 -8.71
CA LYS A 53 1.65 14.79 -10.14
C LYS A 53 1.49 13.33 -10.53
N ILE A 54 2.30 12.45 -9.95
CA ILE A 54 2.25 11.01 -10.26
C ILE A 54 1.01 10.36 -9.64
N ILE A 55 0.62 10.77 -8.43
CA ILE A 55 -0.62 10.33 -7.78
C ILE A 55 -1.85 10.80 -8.56
N ASP A 56 -1.86 12.04 -9.03
CA ASP A 56 -2.92 12.58 -9.91
C ASP A 56 -2.99 11.83 -11.25
N LEU A 57 -1.85 11.44 -11.83
CA LEU A 57 -1.83 10.57 -13.00
C LEU A 57 -2.40 9.18 -12.73
N TRP A 58 -2.10 8.58 -11.57
CA TRP A 58 -2.71 7.31 -11.17
C TRP A 58 -4.24 7.42 -11.14
N ASP A 59 -4.77 8.48 -10.52
CA ASP A 59 -6.20 8.77 -10.45
C ASP A 59 -6.81 8.90 -11.84
N LYS A 60 -6.23 9.77 -12.67
CA LYS A 60 -6.66 10.03 -14.05
C LYS A 60 -6.52 8.85 -14.98
N THR A 61 -5.70 7.86 -14.66
CA THR A 61 -5.49 6.70 -15.52
C THR A 61 -6.38 5.53 -15.13
N PHE A 62 -6.43 5.20 -13.84
CA PHE A 62 -7.15 4.02 -13.36
C PHE A 62 -8.62 4.30 -12.97
N ALA A 63 -8.99 5.57 -12.73
CA ALA A 63 -10.36 5.98 -12.43
C ALA A 63 -11.02 6.84 -13.53
N GLN A 64 -10.41 6.99 -14.72
CA GLN A 64 -10.93 7.83 -15.81
C GLN A 64 -12.38 7.55 -16.22
N ASN A 65 -12.82 6.29 -16.11
CA ASN A 65 -14.15 5.87 -16.54
C ASN A 65 -15.21 6.04 -15.43
N ILE A 66 -14.81 6.50 -14.25
CA ILE A 66 -15.68 6.68 -13.09
C ILE A 66 -16.07 8.16 -13.03
N SER A 67 -17.36 8.44 -13.24
CA SER A 67 -17.87 9.81 -13.15
C SER A 67 -17.80 10.35 -11.72
N GLU A 68 -17.74 11.67 -11.57
CA GLU A 68 -17.69 12.31 -10.25
C GLU A 68 -18.89 11.96 -9.37
N GLY A 69 -20.11 11.91 -9.93
CA GLY A 69 -21.29 11.45 -9.17
C GLY A 69 -21.15 10.00 -8.68
N LEU A 70 -20.54 9.11 -9.47
CA LEU A 70 -20.28 7.74 -9.05
C LEU A 70 -19.15 7.66 -8.02
N LYS A 71 -18.13 8.53 -8.11
CA LYS A 71 -17.07 8.66 -7.09
C LYS A 71 -17.66 9.07 -5.73
N GLU A 72 -18.60 10.01 -5.72
CA GLU A 72 -19.33 10.41 -4.52
C GLU A 72 -20.15 9.24 -3.93
N GLU A 73 -20.92 8.53 -4.77
CA GLU A 73 -21.75 7.39 -4.35
C GLU A 73 -20.96 6.25 -3.69
N ILE A 74 -19.73 6.01 -4.16
CA ILE A 74 -18.86 4.95 -3.64
C ILE A 74 -17.84 5.47 -2.63
N TYR A 75 -17.94 6.72 -2.15
CA TYR A 75 -16.99 7.29 -1.17
C TYR A 75 -15.51 7.22 -1.63
N TYR A 76 -15.26 7.44 -2.93
CA TYR A 76 -13.95 7.30 -3.56
C TYR A 76 -12.84 8.14 -2.91
N GLU A 77 -13.18 9.35 -2.45
CA GLU A 77 -12.24 10.26 -1.79
C GLU A 77 -11.73 9.70 -0.45
N GLN A 78 -12.52 8.86 0.22
CA GLN A 78 -12.08 8.19 1.45
C GLN A 78 -11.14 7.02 1.12
N PHE A 79 -11.50 6.22 0.11
CA PHE A 79 -10.76 5.03 -0.30
C PHE A 79 -10.79 4.84 -1.81
N LYS A 80 -9.66 5.05 -2.49
CA LYS A 80 -9.61 4.94 -3.95
C LYS A 80 -9.89 3.51 -4.44
N TRP A 81 -9.62 2.50 -3.61
CA TRP A 81 -9.92 1.11 -3.92
C TRP A 81 -11.42 0.79 -3.99
N HIS A 82 -12.31 1.72 -3.60
CA HIS A 82 -13.76 1.56 -3.72
C HIS A 82 -14.24 1.38 -5.17
N ILE A 83 -13.50 1.86 -6.18
CA ILE A 83 -13.85 1.56 -7.58
C ILE A 83 -13.86 0.05 -7.85
N PHE A 84 -13.08 -0.73 -7.10
CA PHE A 84 -13.01 -2.18 -7.23
C PHE A 84 -14.03 -2.88 -6.34
N SER A 85 -14.09 -2.52 -5.04
CA SER A 85 -14.99 -3.20 -4.09
C SER A 85 -16.48 -2.96 -4.37
N TYR A 86 -16.83 -1.81 -4.95
CA TYR A 86 -18.19 -1.51 -5.44
C TYR A 86 -18.42 -2.00 -6.88
N GLU A 87 -17.49 -2.78 -7.44
CA GLU A 87 -17.57 -3.39 -8.78
C GLU A 87 -17.75 -2.36 -9.92
N LYS A 88 -17.29 -1.11 -9.73
CA LYS A 88 -17.40 -0.05 -10.75
C LYS A 88 -16.31 -0.14 -11.81
N GLN A 89 -15.19 -0.77 -11.47
CA GLN A 89 -14.07 -1.05 -12.35
C GLN A 89 -13.80 -2.55 -12.36
N LYS A 90 -13.95 -3.19 -13.54
CA LYS A 90 -13.68 -4.62 -13.69
C LYS A 90 -12.19 -4.90 -13.45
N CYS A 91 -11.90 -5.80 -12.52
CA CYS A 91 -10.54 -6.18 -12.13
C CYS A 91 -10.46 -7.67 -11.75
N LEU A 92 -9.25 -8.13 -11.44
CA LEU A 92 -9.04 -9.41 -10.78
C LEU A 92 -9.04 -9.18 -9.26
N GLU A 93 -9.41 -10.20 -8.50
CA GLU A 93 -9.58 -10.10 -7.05
C GLU A 93 -8.87 -11.24 -6.32
N ARG A 94 -8.51 -10.99 -5.05
CA ARG A 94 -8.01 -11.99 -4.10
C ARG A 94 -6.83 -12.78 -4.66
N GLU A 95 -6.86 -14.10 -4.58
CA GLU A 95 -5.81 -15.00 -5.07
C GLU A 95 -5.54 -14.84 -6.57
N VAL A 96 -6.53 -14.44 -7.37
CA VAL A 96 -6.32 -14.22 -8.79
C VAL A 96 -5.55 -12.91 -9.02
N ALA A 97 -5.85 -11.86 -8.24
CA ALA A 97 -5.08 -10.62 -8.23
C ALA A 97 -3.64 -10.83 -7.75
N ARG A 98 -3.45 -11.61 -6.67
CA ARG A 98 -2.13 -11.95 -6.14
C ARG A 98 -1.28 -12.66 -7.18
N LYS A 99 -1.82 -13.71 -7.80
CA LYS A 99 -1.13 -14.45 -8.87
C LYS A 99 -0.80 -13.55 -10.06
N ALA A 100 -1.72 -12.67 -10.45
CA ALA A 100 -1.47 -11.74 -11.55
C ALA A 100 -0.27 -10.83 -11.21
N PHE A 101 -0.21 -10.25 -10.01
CA PHE A 101 0.91 -9.46 -9.55
C PHE A 101 2.22 -10.26 -9.47
N ASP A 102 2.20 -11.45 -8.86
CA ASP A 102 3.38 -12.30 -8.67
C ASP A 102 4.01 -12.79 -9.98
N THR A 103 3.22 -12.84 -11.06
CA THR A 103 3.71 -13.21 -12.40
C THR A 103 4.31 -12.05 -13.18
N LEU A 104 4.17 -10.81 -12.69
CA LEU A 104 4.80 -9.66 -13.32
C LEU A 104 6.31 -9.68 -13.08
N SER A 105 7.08 -9.54 -14.16
CA SER A 105 8.50 -9.26 -14.07
C SER A 105 8.69 -7.74 -14.16
N ASN A 106 8.61 -7.06 -13.02
CA ASN A 106 8.87 -5.62 -12.94
C ASN A 106 10.07 -5.36 -12.03
N GLU A 107 11.11 -4.76 -12.61
CA GLU A 107 12.28 -4.34 -11.85
C GLU A 107 12.01 -3.06 -11.05
N GLU A 108 11.04 -2.26 -11.49
CA GLU A 108 10.66 -0.99 -10.87
C GLU A 108 9.14 -0.78 -10.84
N PHE A 109 8.63 -0.24 -9.74
CA PHE A 109 7.24 0.21 -9.61
C PHE A 109 7.10 1.26 -8.51
N TYR A 110 6.00 2.00 -8.58
CA TYR A 110 5.61 2.96 -7.54
C TYR A 110 4.77 2.29 -6.47
N VAL A 111 4.87 2.79 -5.23
CA VAL A 111 4.02 2.43 -4.10
C VAL A 111 3.54 3.71 -3.40
N MET A 112 2.24 3.88 -3.23
CA MET A 112 1.63 4.94 -2.41
C MET A 112 0.66 4.36 -1.40
N TYR A 113 0.47 5.07 -0.29
CA TYR A 113 -0.52 4.74 0.73
C TYR A 113 -1.78 5.60 0.54
N GLN A 114 -2.95 5.05 0.87
CA GLN A 114 -4.20 5.81 0.89
C GLN A 114 -4.04 7.11 1.71
N GLY A 115 -4.46 8.23 1.13
CA GLY A 115 -4.42 9.55 1.79
C GLY A 115 -3.02 10.13 2.06
N SER A 116 -1.95 9.44 1.67
CA SER A 116 -0.58 9.93 1.86
C SER A 116 -0.11 10.73 0.63
N PRO A 117 0.52 11.90 0.83
CA PRO A 117 1.16 12.64 -0.27
C PRO A 117 2.54 12.06 -0.65
N ILE A 118 3.00 11.00 0.04
CA ILE A 118 4.30 10.39 -0.17
C ILE A 118 4.18 9.26 -1.18
N LEU A 119 5.06 9.30 -2.19
CA LEU A 119 5.22 8.25 -3.17
C LEU A 119 6.60 7.62 -3.04
N PHE A 120 6.67 6.30 -3.11
CA PHE A 120 7.91 5.55 -3.13
C PHE A 120 8.15 4.93 -4.51
N LEU A 121 9.40 4.93 -4.96
CA LEU A 121 9.87 4.13 -6.08
C LEU A 121 10.64 2.95 -5.53
N TYR A 122 10.22 1.75 -5.89
CA TYR A 122 10.92 0.52 -5.56
C TYR A 122 11.72 0.12 -6.80
N THR A 123 13.03 -0.09 -6.65
CA THR A 123 13.90 -0.59 -7.73
C THR A 123 14.57 -1.90 -7.31
N ASN A 124 15.02 -2.69 -8.29
CA ASN A 124 15.46 -4.07 -8.10
C ASN A 124 14.36 -4.94 -7.42
N ALA A 125 13.12 -4.73 -7.86
CA ALA A 125 11.91 -5.25 -7.23
C ALA A 125 11.38 -6.56 -7.86
N ASN A 126 12.18 -7.22 -8.71
CA ASN A 126 11.79 -8.42 -9.45
C ASN A 126 11.48 -9.66 -8.58
N LYS A 127 11.82 -9.62 -7.29
CA LYS A 127 11.54 -10.69 -6.30
C LYS A 127 10.42 -10.31 -5.33
N VAL A 128 9.83 -9.12 -5.48
CA VAL A 128 8.70 -8.69 -4.67
C VAL A 128 7.47 -9.44 -5.14
N ILE A 129 6.75 -10.02 -4.18
CA ILE A 129 5.50 -10.75 -4.39
C ILE A 129 4.41 -10.13 -3.53
N SER A 130 3.16 -10.43 -3.85
CA SER A 130 1.98 -9.85 -3.22
C SER A 130 1.98 -10.07 -1.71
N ARG A 131 2.51 -11.22 -1.26
CA ARG A 131 2.61 -11.58 0.16
C ARG A 131 3.53 -10.66 0.96
N ASP A 132 4.48 -9.99 0.32
CA ASP A 132 5.34 -9.02 1.01
C ASP A 132 4.54 -7.83 1.55
N PHE A 133 3.33 -7.59 1.02
CA PHE A 133 2.47 -6.50 1.44
C PHE A 133 1.42 -6.88 2.48
N ASP A 134 1.37 -8.13 2.97
CA ASP A 134 0.28 -8.62 3.83
C ASP A 134 0.17 -7.90 5.19
N THR A 135 1.23 -7.23 5.64
CA THR A 135 1.23 -6.43 6.88
C THR A 135 0.99 -4.93 6.62
N GLN A 136 0.81 -4.55 5.36
CA GLN A 136 0.66 -3.15 4.99
C GLN A 136 -0.79 -2.69 5.12
N GLN A 137 -0.98 -1.38 5.21
CA GLN A 137 -2.30 -0.77 5.18
C GLN A 137 -2.80 -0.68 3.72
N ASP A 138 -3.72 0.23 3.44
CA ASP A 138 -4.19 0.47 2.07
C ASP A 138 -3.06 1.03 1.20
N ILE A 139 -2.53 0.20 0.30
CA ILE A 139 -1.46 0.56 -0.62
C ILE A 139 -1.83 0.32 -2.08
N TYR A 140 -1.28 1.16 -2.94
CA TYR A 140 -1.44 1.12 -4.39
C TYR A 140 -0.06 0.95 -5.01
N VAL A 141 0.13 -0.15 -5.72
CA VAL A 141 1.36 -0.52 -6.41
C VAL A 141 1.12 -0.46 -7.91
N PHE A 142 1.93 0.26 -8.67
CA PHE A 142 1.68 0.46 -10.11
C PHE A 142 2.98 0.72 -10.88
N ASP A 143 3.00 0.38 -12.17
CA ASP A 143 4.18 0.63 -13.00
C ASP A 143 4.31 2.10 -13.43
N LYS A 144 5.52 2.45 -13.86
CA LYS A 144 5.87 3.81 -14.30
C LYS A 144 5.11 4.27 -15.54
N ASN A 145 4.59 3.33 -16.33
CA ASN A 145 3.82 3.61 -17.53
C ASN A 145 2.30 3.57 -17.28
N PHE A 146 1.88 3.37 -16.02
CA PHE A 146 0.48 3.31 -15.60
C PHE A 146 -0.34 2.28 -16.40
N THR A 147 0.26 1.15 -16.74
CA THR A 147 -0.41 0.07 -17.48
C THR A 147 -1.12 -0.93 -16.56
N TRP A 148 -0.72 -1.03 -15.29
CA TRP A 148 -1.39 -1.85 -14.28
C TRP A 148 -1.30 -1.24 -12.88
N THR A 149 -2.25 -1.61 -12.02
CA THR A 149 -2.22 -1.33 -10.59
C THR A 149 -2.63 -2.58 -9.81
N TYR A 150 -1.85 -2.90 -8.79
CA TYR A 150 -2.19 -3.83 -7.72
C TYR A 150 -2.55 -3.02 -6.49
N VAL A 151 -3.63 -3.40 -5.81
CA VAL A 151 -4.13 -2.66 -4.65
C VAL A 151 -4.34 -3.63 -3.51
N HIS A 152 -3.59 -3.42 -2.42
CA HIS A 152 -3.75 -4.16 -1.18
C HIS A 152 -4.57 -3.31 -0.21
N THR A 153 -5.50 -3.95 0.49
CA THR A 153 -6.40 -3.32 1.45
C THR A 153 -6.17 -3.92 2.83
N HIS A 154 -6.21 -3.09 3.86
CA HIS A 154 -6.10 -3.56 5.25
C HIS A 154 -7.35 -4.35 5.70
N GLU A 155 -8.48 -4.18 5.01
CA GLU A 155 -9.71 -4.93 5.26
C GLU A 155 -9.61 -6.35 4.68
N SER A 156 -9.58 -7.36 5.55
CA SER A 156 -9.43 -8.77 5.15
C SER A 156 -10.57 -9.31 4.26
N MET A 157 -11.72 -8.64 4.24
CA MET A 157 -12.88 -9.01 3.43
C MET A 157 -12.84 -8.41 2.02
N CYS A 158 -11.99 -7.40 1.81
CA CYS A 158 -11.81 -6.68 0.56
C CYS A 158 -10.44 -6.99 -0.05
N GLY A 159 -10.38 -6.97 -1.38
CA GLY A 159 -9.13 -7.11 -2.13
C GLY A 159 -8.33 -8.39 -1.83
N PRO A 160 -7.02 -8.37 -2.13
CA PRO A 160 -6.39 -7.38 -3.00
C PRO A 160 -7.00 -7.37 -4.40
N TYR A 161 -6.79 -6.27 -5.13
CA TYR A 161 -7.29 -6.08 -6.48
C TYR A 161 -6.13 -5.96 -7.46
N PHE A 162 -6.34 -6.40 -8.70
CA PHE A 162 -5.39 -6.18 -9.78
C PHE A 162 -6.13 -5.73 -11.04
N TYR A 163 -5.77 -4.55 -11.53
CA TYR A 163 -6.34 -3.99 -12.74
C TYR A 163 -5.22 -3.70 -13.75
N LYS A 164 -5.45 -4.07 -15.00
CA LYS A 164 -4.55 -3.81 -16.12
C LYS A 164 -5.34 -3.12 -17.22
N ILE A 165 -4.78 -2.05 -17.76
CA ILE A 165 -5.32 -1.33 -18.91
C ILE A 165 -5.04 -2.18 -20.15
N ASN A 166 -6.07 -2.37 -20.97
CA ASN A 166 -5.97 -3.10 -22.23
C ASN A 166 -5.36 -2.23 -23.33
#